data_AF-A0A175R8X3-F1
#
_entry.id   AF-A0A175R8X3-F1
#
_cell.length_a   1.000
_cell.length_b   1.000
_cell.length_c   1.000
_cell.angle_alpha   90.00
_cell.angle_beta   90.00
_cell.angle_gamma   90.00
#
_symmetry.space_group_name_H-M   'P 1'
#
loop_
_entity.id
_entity.type
_entity.pdbx_description
1 polymer ?
#
loop_
_entity_poly.entity_id
_entity_poly.type
_entity_poly.pdbx_seq_one_letter_code
_entity_poly.pdbx_strand_id
1 'polypeptide(L)' 'MSHCTGWFEGSWAHCCAAHDLAYADLAATKLGADLALIRCVADAAGWPMALTMGAGVLLFGLPFWLRARRKR' A
#
# COMPACT_ATOMS: atom_id res chain seq x y z
N MET A 1 -7.77 -0.93 -14.13
CA MET A 1 -7.88 0.01 -12.99
C MET A 1 -6.50 0.14 -12.41
N SER A 2 -5.96 1.34 -12.26
CA SER A 2 -4.68 1.55 -11.59
C SER A 2 -4.91 1.44 -10.07
N HIS A 3 -4.60 0.29 -9.50
CA HIS A 3 -4.62 0.00 -8.07
C HIS A 3 -3.46 0.68 -7.33
N CYS A 4 -2.32 0.92 -7.98
CA CYS A 4 -1.20 1.62 -7.34
C CYS A 4 -1.33 3.14 -7.53
N THR A 5 -2.05 3.82 -6.63
CA THR A 5 -2.28 5.28 -6.72
C THR A 5 -0.95 6.05 -6.74
N GLY A 6 -0.65 6.73 -7.85
CA GLY A 6 0.56 7.54 -7.99
C GLY A 6 1.85 6.74 -8.20
N TRP A 7 1.75 5.45 -8.55
CA TRP A 7 2.88 4.57 -8.82
C TRP A 7 2.63 3.74 -10.08
N PHE A 8 3.70 3.27 -10.72
CA PHE A 8 3.56 2.38 -11.88
C PHE A 8 3.20 0.96 -11.44
N GLU A 9 2.56 0.21 -12.33
CA GLU A 9 2.04 -1.12 -12.04
C GLU A 9 2.86 -2.20 -12.74
N GLY A 10 2.87 -3.39 -12.15
CA GLY A 10 3.58 -4.56 -12.66
C GLY A 10 3.04 -5.84 -12.01
N SER A 11 3.91 -6.83 -11.80
CA SER A 11 3.54 -8.09 -11.13
C SER A 11 2.94 -7.89 -9.72
N TRP A 12 3.16 -6.72 -9.10
CA TRP A 12 2.67 -6.35 -7.77
C TRP A 12 1.33 -5.61 -7.75
N ALA A 13 0.63 -5.44 -8.88
CA ALA A 13 -0.64 -4.68 -8.91
C ALA A 13 -1.68 -5.22 -7.91
N HIS A 14 -1.71 -6.54 -7.71
CA HIS A 14 -2.58 -7.19 -6.72
C HIS A 14 -2.23 -6.82 -5.26
N CYS A 15 -0.96 -6.52 -4.96
CA CYS A 15 -0.53 -6.05 -3.65
C CYS A 15 -1.07 -4.65 -3.35
N CYS A 16 -1.10 -3.76 -4.34
CA CYS A 16 -1.68 -2.43 -4.18
C CYS A 16 -3.20 -2.51 -3.93
N ALA A 17 -3.91 -3.39 -4.64
CA ALA A 17 -5.34 -3.60 -4.41
C ALA A 17 -5.62 -4.12 -2.98
N ALA A 18 -4.80 -5.05 -2.49
CA ALA A 18 -4.90 -5.55 -1.12
C ALA A 18 -4.59 -4.45 -0.08
N HIS A 19 -3.63 -3.57 -0.37
CA HIS A 19 -3.29 -2.43 0.48
C HIS A 19 -4.43 -1.40 0.56
N ASP A 20 -5.06 -1.08 -0.57
CA ASP A 20 -6.23 -0.20 -0.62
C ASP A 20 -7.41 -0.77 0.20
N LEU A 21 -7.64 -2.09 0.10
CA LEU A 21 -8.65 -2.78 0.92
C LEU A 21 -8.32 -2.70 2.41
N ALA A 22 -7.06 -2.90 2.79
CA ALA A 22 -6.61 -2.76 4.17
C ALA A 22 -6.74 -1.31 4.68
N TYR A 23 -6.52 -0.31 3.82
CA TYR A 23 -6.74 1.10 4.17
C TYR A 23 -8.23 1.45 4.38
N ALA A 24 -9.13 0.69 3.77
CA ALA A 24 -10.58 0.84 3.95
C ALA A 24 -11.12 0.10 5.19
N ASP A 25 -10.36 -0.82 5.77
CA ASP A 25 -10.75 -1.57 6.96
C ASP A 25 -10.46 -0.76 8.25
N LEU A 26 -11.49 -0.60 9.10
CA LEU A 26 -11.38 0.11 10.39
C LEU A 26 -10.59 -0.65 11.44
N ALA A 27 -10.53 -1.99 11.34
CA ALA A 27 -9.74 -2.83 12.23
C ALA A 27 -8.24 -2.81 11.86
N ALA A 28 -7.90 -2.40 10.64
CA ALA A 28 -6.53 -2.34 10.18
C ALA A 28 -5.80 -1.09 10.72
N THR A 29 -4.52 -1.28 11.04
CA THR A 29 -3.62 -0.17 11.35
C THR A 29 -2.86 0.23 10.09
N LYS A 30 -2.54 1.53 9.94
CA LYS A 30 -1.73 2.03 8.82
C LYS A 30 -0.44 1.22 8.66
N LEU A 31 0.29 1.05 9.76
CA LEU A 31 1.56 0.34 9.77
C LEU A 31 1.39 -1.15 9.41
N GLY A 32 0.32 -1.79 9.87
CA GLY A 32 0.00 -3.17 9.51
C GLY A 32 -0.29 -3.32 8.01
N ALA A 33 -1.07 -2.41 7.43
CA ALA A 33 -1.34 -2.38 6.00
C ALA A 33 -0.06 -2.16 5.18
N ASP A 34 0.77 -1.18 5.55
CA ASP A 34 2.02 -0.88 4.85
C ASP A 34 3.03 -2.04 4.91
N LEU A 35 3.16 -2.70 6.07
CA LEU A 35 4.03 -3.87 6.22
C LEU A 35 3.53 -5.06 5.39
N ALA A 36 2.21 -5.27 5.31
CA ALA A 36 1.62 -6.30 4.46
C ALA A 36 1.90 -6.02 2.98
N LEU A 37 1.79 -4.75 2.55
CA LEU A 37 2.17 -4.33 1.20
C LEU A 37 3.65 -4.64 0.91
N ILE A 38 4.56 -4.23 1.80
CA ILE A 38 6.01 -4.45 1.62
C ILE A 38 6.31 -5.94 1.43
N ARG A 39 5.71 -6.81 2.25
CA ARG A 39 5.90 -8.27 2.13
C ARG A 39 5.38 -8.80 0.80
N CYS A 40 4.15 -8.44 0.43
CA CYS A 40 3.56 -8.86 -0.85
C CYS A 40 4.39 -8.41 -2.06
N VAL A 41 4.85 -7.16 -2.06
CA VAL A 41 5.68 -6.62 -3.15
C VAL A 41 7.05 -7.29 -3.18
N ALA A 42 7.63 -7.61 -2.03
CA ALA A 42 8.90 -8.35 -1.97
C ALA A 42 8.77 -9.73 -2.63
N ASP A 43 7.66 -10.42 -2.41
CA ASP A 43 7.37 -11.72 -3.03
C ASP A 43 7.06 -11.60 -4.53
N ALA A 44 6.34 -10.55 -4.94
CA ALA A 44 5.90 -10.37 -6.33
C ALA A 44 6.94 -9.74 -7.27
N ALA A 45 7.80 -8.86 -6.74
CA ALA A 45 8.66 -7.96 -7.51
C ALA A 45 10.10 -7.84 -6.97
N GLY A 46 10.37 -8.44 -5.81
CA GLY A 46 11.67 -8.38 -5.15
C GLY A 46 11.81 -7.21 -4.16
N TRP A 47 12.77 -7.36 -3.26
CA TRP A 47 13.08 -6.38 -2.19
C TRP A 47 13.37 -4.95 -2.67
N PRO A 48 14.07 -4.70 -3.81
CA PRO A 48 14.30 -3.34 -4.28
C PRO A 48 12.98 -2.58 -4.49
N MET A 49 12.01 -3.19 -5.17
CA MET A 49 10.69 -2.58 -5.40
C MET A 49 9.92 -2.41 -4.09
N ALA A 50 9.95 -3.43 -3.24
CA ALA A 50 9.26 -3.43 -1.95
C ALA A 50 9.73 -2.30 -1.04
N LEU A 51 11.04 -2.04 -0.99
CA LEU A 51 11.61 -0.96 -0.19
C LEU A 51 11.29 0.41 -0.79
N THR A 52 11.38 0.57 -2.12
CA THR A 52 11.04 1.85 -2.76
C THR A 52 9.57 2.20 -2.55
N MET A 53 8.66 1.26 -2.81
CA MET A 53 7.23 1.47 -2.63
C MET A 53 6.84 1.59 -1.17
N GLY A 54 7.44 0.75 -0.31
CA GLY A 54 7.29 0.80 1.15
C GLY A 54 7.69 2.15 1.74
N ALA A 55 8.84 2.69 1.33
CA ALA A 55 9.26 4.03 1.75
C ALA A 55 8.26 5.10 1.30
N GLY A 56 7.72 4.98 0.08
CA GLY A 56 6.69 5.87 -0.44
C GLY A 56 5.42 5.90 0.44
N VAL A 57 4.86 4.74 0.78
CA VAL A 57 3.63 4.66 1.59
C VAL A 57 3.87 5.02 3.06
N LEU A 58 5.07 4.75 3.60
CA LEU A 58 5.42 5.12 4.97
C LEU A 58 5.58 6.64 5.12
N LEU A 59 6.31 7.29 4.19
CA LEU A 59 6.60 8.72 4.24
C LEU A 59 5.42 9.58 3.78
N PHE A 60 4.74 9.18 2.70
CA PHE A 60 3.71 9.99 2.04
C PHE A 60 2.29 9.43 2.18
N GLY A 61 2.12 8.23 2.74
CA GLY A 61 0.80 7.57 2.85
C GLY A 61 -0.07 8.03 4.01
N LEU A 62 0.43 8.85 4.95
CA LEU A 62 -0.34 9.30 6.11
C LEU A 62 -1.54 10.21 5.73
N PRO A 63 -1.40 11.22 4.85
CA PRO A 63 -2.55 12.00 4.38
C PRO A 63 -3.62 11.13 3.70
N PHE A 64 -3.21 10.14 2.92
CA PHE A 64 -4.13 9.20 2.26
C PHE A 64 -4.89 8.33 3.27
N TRP A 65 -4.19 7.82 4.29
CA TRP A 65 -4.80 7.06 5.37
C TRP A 65 -5.81 7.90 6.17
N LEU A 66 -5.44 9.14 6.56
CA LEU A 66 -6.36 10.05 7.25
C LEU A 66 -7.58 10.39 6.39
N ARG A 67 -7.40 10.56 5.08
CA ARG A 67 -8.49 10.83 4.14
C ARG A 67 -9.41 9.63 3.96
N ALA A 68 -8.87 8.41 3.91
CA ALA A 68 -9.66 7.17 3.85
C ALA A 68 -10.53 7.02 5.11
N ARG A 69 -9.97 7.30 6.29
CA ARG A 69 -10.69 7.22 7.57
C ARG A 69 -11.72 8.33 7.78
N ARG A 70 -11.59 9.48 7.11
CA ARG A 70 -12.59 10.58 7.16
C ARG A 70 -13.76 10.42 6.20
N LYS A 71 -13.62 9.60 5.15
CA LYS A 71 -14.63 9.43 4.10
C LYS A 71 -15.73 8.43 4.47
N ARG A 72 -15.69 7.86 5.67
CA ARG A 72 -16.74 7.02 6.26
C ARG A 72 -17.07 7.52 7.65
#